data_AF-A0A086P665-F1
#
_entry.id   AF-A0A086P665-F1
#
_cell.length_a   1.000
_cell.length_b   1.000
_cell.length_c   1.000
_cell.angle_alpha   90.00
_cell.angle_beta   90.00
_cell.angle_gamma   90.00
#
_symmetry.space_group_name_H-M   'P 1'
#
loop_
_entity.id
_entity.type
_entity.pdbx_description
1 polymer ?
#
loop_
_entity_poly.entity_id
_entity_poly.type
_entity_poly.pdbx_seq_one_letter_code
_entity_poly.pdbx_strand_id
1 'polypeptide(L)'
;MSRCILSLRFGLFVVAACLTAVRAAAADPAPFDLAGPDLSVSVSRGGRTLPIGQVPALATGDVIRIEAKLPPDQAVRYLLVSAFLRGVTNPPPKKWIASAETWEKTDKKRMLKLTVPDHARQLVLFMVPDTRGDFSAISDAVRGRPGEFVRVTQDINKASLDRTRLNAFILGIRSQENTHPEYLRNVAPVLSSSLAVKLNPDCLAKVVEFQAACLLENRDSLVLGDIHSNSLTETIIGAPTDLALQLSATREGGYGFYSPYISVVRDLARMFGAFNNPEFNYLPALGIQNGHSISLLLNSAPSFRRPKSVLVAALPAIEKNVPPPLRSSGDAPICATRPGAVFGVDGAPLVFATDYAHNMALRLTDKDGRVVEAPVIAHADKGGYIFAPSFDPTGLKGSVTARLHGFWGFDAFEGPKFAAQFPQDDGWQVAPGQRLQTGRKNNVLVTGPSLACVRNIAVQLPDGRNLTADWQMKGERLSIDIPLSDLAAPGDVRIAIQPYGGGKPAVITIPAEEEDMA
;
A
#
# COMPACT_ATOMS: atom_id res chain seq x y z
N MET A 1 16.78 85.60 -19.13
CA MET A 1 15.68 86.12 -18.30
C MET A 1 14.39 85.81 -19.05
N SER A 2 13.40 85.01 -18.63
CA SER A 2 13.04 84.24 -17.43
C SER A 2 12.23 83.04 -17.96
N ARG A 3 12.59 81.77 -17.75
CA ARG A 3 12.39 80.92 -16.57
C ARG A 3 11.01 81.03 -15.89
N CYS A 4 10.44 79.83 -15.70
CA CYS A 4 9.72 79.35 -14.53
C CYS A 4 8.18 79.34 -14.54
N ILE A 5 7.68 78.11 -14.36
CA ILE A 5 6.42 77.70 -13.71
C ILE A 5 5.23 77.50 -14.67
N LEU A 6 5.18 76.36 -15.35
CA LEU A 6 3.93 75.59 -15.49
C LEU A 6 4.11 74.14 -15.99
N SER A 7 5.15 73.42 -15.55
CA SER A 7 5.38 72.02 -15.98
C SER A 7 5.29 70.98 -14.86
N LEU A 8 4.79 71.36 -13.68
CA LEU A 8 4.84 70.52 -12.48
C LEU A 8 3.45 70.04 -12.00
N ARG A 9 2.52 69.70 -12.91
CA ARG A 9 1.26 69.04 -12.51
C ARG A 9 0.75 67.93 -13.43
N PHE A 10 1.40 67.67 -14.58
CA PHE A 10 0.99 66.59 -15.49
C PHE A 10 1.92 65.35 -15.49
N GLY A 11 2.94 65.34 -14.62
CA GLY A 11 3.91 64.25 -14.52
C GLY A 11 3.68 63.25 -13.38
N LEU A 12 2.56 63.33 -12.65
CA LEU A 12 2.32 62.49 -11.47
C LEU A 12 1.19 61.45 -11.64
N PHE A 13 0.51 61.41 -12.79
CA PHE A 13 -0.60 60.47 -13.02
C PHE A 13 -0.30 59.33 -14.00
N VAL A 14 0.87 59.31 -14.65
CA VAL A 14 1.21 58.27 -15.65
C VAL A 14 2.25 57.26 -15.14
N VAL A 15 2.94 57.52 -14.02
CA VAL A 15 3.94 56.59 -13.47
C VAL A 15 3.35 55.59 -12.46
N ALA A 16 2.13 55.81 -11.97
CA ALA A 16 1.48 54.89 -11.02
C ALA A 16 0.71 53.72 -11.68
N ALA A 17 0.64 53.65 -13.01
CA ALA A 17 -0.17 52.64 -13.73
C ALA A 17 0.63 51.44 -14.30
N CYS A 18 1.96 51.37 -14.10
CA CYS A 18 2.81 50.37 -14.76
C CYS A 18 3.52 49.37 -13.85
N LEU A 19 3.15 49.22 -12.57
CA LEU A 19 3.81 48.26 -11.66
C LEU A 19 2.88 47.24 -10.98
N THR A 20 1.58 47.24 -11.28
CA THR A 20 0.73 46.08 -11.01
C THR A 20 0.75 45.13 -12.22
N ALA A 21 1.94 44.60 -12.51
CA ALA A 21 1.99 43.28 -13.11
C ALA A 21 1.40 42.32 -12.06
N VAL A 22 0.07 42.20 -12.07
CA VAL A 22 -0.63 41.08 -11.47
C VAL A 22 -0.01 39.88 -12.18
N ARG A 23 0.98 39.26 -11.53
CA ARG A 23 1.32 37.87 -11.82
C ARG A 23 -0.01 37.16 -11.67
N ALA A 24 -0.62 36.78 -12.78
CA ALA A 24 -1.68 35.78 -12.74
C ALA A 24 -1.06 34.64 -11.94
N ALA A 25 -1.51 34.46 -10.70
CA ALA A 25 -1.21 33.26 -9.96
C ALA A 25 -1.67 32.14 -10.89
N ALA A 26 -0.73 31.35 -11.41
CA ALA A 26 -1.10 30.15 -12.11
C ALA A 26 -1.98 29.37 -11.13
N ALA A 27 -3.26 29.26 -11.45
CA ALA A 27 -4.19 28.51 -10.63
C ALA A 27 -3.60 27.12 -10.45
N ASP A 28 -3.71 26.58 -9.23
CA ASP A 28 -3.25 25.23 -9.00
C ASP A 28 -3.94 24.28 -9.97
N PRO A 29 -3.19 23.33 -10.57
CA PRO A 29 -3.79 22.41 -11.50
C PRO A 29 -4.87 21.62 -10.78
N ALA A 30 -6.03 21.48 -11.43
CA ALA A 30 -7.13 20.72 -10.87
C ALA A 30 -6.69 19.27 -10.58
N PRO A 31 -7.21 18.66 -9.49
CA PRO A 31 -6.91 17.28 -9.16
C PRO A 31 -7.50 16.31 -10.21
N PHE A 32 -6.97 15.08 -10.28
CA PHE A 32 -7.56 14.01 -11.09
C PHE A 32 -8.75 13.37 -10.37
N ASP A 33 -9.93 13.95 -10.55
CA ASP A 33 -11.19 13.51 -9.94
C ASP A 33 -12.33 13.28 -10.95
N LEU A 34 -12.19 13.75 -12.19
CA LEU A 34 -13.18 13.56 -13.24
C LEU A 34 -13.08 12.14 -13.81
N ALA A 35 -14.22 11.45 -13.87
CA ALA A 35 -14.29 10.12 -14.47
C ALA A 35 -14.07 10.19 -16.00
N GLY A 36 -13.12 9.41 -16.48
CA GLY A 36 -12.89 9.09 -17.89
C GLY A 36 -13.46 7.72 -18.27
N PRO A 37 -13.27 7.28 -19.52
CA PRO A 37 -13.74 5.97 -19.96
C PRO A 37 -12.86 4.84 -19.40
N ASP A 38 -13.43 3.67 -19.25
CA ASP A 38 -12.71 2.47 -18.80
C ASP A 38 -12.00 1.77 -19.96
N LEU A 39 -10.85 1.16 -19.66
CA LEU A 39 -10.12 0.28 -20.58
C LEU A 39 -10.09 -1.13 -20.01
N SER A 40 -10.51 -2.14 -20.75
CA SER A 40 -10.30 -3.54 -20.39
C SER A 40 -8.95 -4.01 -20.94
N VAL A 41 -8.08 -4.49 -20.06
CA VAL A 41 -6.73 -4.91 -20.40
C VAL A 41 -6.40 -6.27 -19.78
N SER A 42 -5.87 -7.17 -20.61
CA SER A 42 -5.35 -8.47 -20.20
C SER A 42 -3.98 -8.72 -20.85
N VAL A 43 -3.09 -9.36 -20.11
CA VAL A 43 -1.72 -9.67 -20.56
C VAL A 43 -1.51 -11.17 -20.52
N SER A 44 -0.96 -11.73 -21.60
CA SER A 44 -0.63 -13.15 -21.68
C SER A 44 0.89 -13.34 -21.80
N ARG A 45 1.47 -14.12 -20.89
CA ARG A 45 2.89 -14.48 -20.83
C ARG A 45 3.02 -15.99 -20.61
N GLY A 46 3.76 -16.68 -21.49
CA GLY A 46 4.03 -18.12 -21.33
C GLY A 46 2.78 -19.00 -21.18
N GLY A 47 1.69 -18.67 -21.88
CA GLY A 47 0.42 -19.41 -21.82
C GLY A 47 -0.49 -19.07 -20.62
N ARG A 48 -0.03 -18.25 -19.67
CA ARG A 48 -0.85 -17.71 -18.57
C ARG A 48 -1.36 -16.32 -18.95
N THR A 49 -2.63 -16.03 -18.67
CA THR A 49 -3.23 -14.70 -18.85
C THR A 49 -3.57 -14.10 -17.50
N LEU A 50 -3.14 -12.87 -17.24
CA LEU A 50 -3.48 -12.11 -16.04
C LEU A 50 -4.27 -10.84 -16.37
N PRO A 51 -5.20 -10.42 -15.48
CA PRO A 51 -5.73 -9.06 -15.47
C PRO A 51 -4.63 -8.03 -15.36
N ILE A 52 -4.83 -6.83 -15.95
CA ILE A 52 -3.86 -5.75 -15.78
C ILE A 52 -3.59 -5.38 -14.32
N GLY A 53 -4.59 -5.44 -13.44
CA GLY A 53 -4.43 -5.18 -12.00
C GLY A 53 -3.46 -6.15 -11.29
N GLN A 54 -3.16 -7.29 -11.90
CA GLN A 54 -2.16 -8.26 -11.42
C GLN A 54 -0.84 -8.15 -12.19
N VAL A 55 -0.63 -7.14 -13.04
CA VAL A 55 0.58 -7.02 -13.88
C VAL A 55 1.40 -5.79 -13.45
N PRO A 56 2.37 -5.98 -12.54
CA PRO A 56 3.23 -4.88 -12.07
C PRO A 56 4.17 -4.34 -13.16
N ALA A 57 4.60 -5.21 -14.08
CA ALA A 57 5.47 -4.86 -15.20
C ALA A 57 5.20 -5.76 -16.41
N LEU A 58 5.26 -5.16 -17.60
CA LEU A 58 5.23 -5.86 -18.88
C LEU A 58 6.62 -6.43 -19.21
N ALA A 59 6.66 -7.47 -20.03
CA ALA A 59 7.90 -8.05 -20.53
C ALA A 59 7.85 -8.23 -22.05
N THR A 60 9.03 -8.26 -22.66
CA THR A 60 9.19 -8.61 -24.07
C THR A 60 8.49 -9.93 -24.39
N GLY A 61 7.73 -9.97 -25.49
CA GLY A 61 6.97 -11.13 -25.91
C GLY A 61 5.58 -11.26 -25.30
N ASP A 62 5.21 -10.44 -24.30
CA ASP A 62 3.85 -10.41 -23.76
C ASP A 62 2.84 -10.08 -24.85
N VAL A 63 1.69 -10.77 -24.83
CA VAL A 63 0.56 -10.47 -25.70
C VAL A 63 -0.47 -9.68 -24.92
N ILE A 64 -0.69 -8.43 -25.31
CA ILE A 64 -1.58 -7.48 -24.63
C ILE A 64 -2.85 -7.33 -25.46
N ARG A 65 -4.00 -7.47 -24.80
CA ARG A 65 -5.32 -7.19 -25.38
C ARG A 65 -5.90 -5.97 -24.69
N ILE A 66 -6.34 -4.98 -25.47
CA ILE A 66 -6.85 -3.70 -24.97
C ILE A 66 -8.15 -3.38 -25.69
N GLU A 67 -9.20 -3.09 -24.93
CA GLU A 67 -10.51 -2.72 -25.44
C GLU A 67 -11.05 -1.53 -24.64
N ALA A 68 -11.52 -0.47 -25.32
CA ALA A 68 -12.20 0.61 -24.63
C ALA A 68 -13.64 0.19 -24.28
N LYS A 69 -14.02 0.34 -23.01
CA LYS A 69 -15.37 0.08 -22.51
C LYS A 69 -16.13 1.40 -22.49
N LEU A 70 -16.74 1.72 -23.62
CA LEU A 70 -17.57 2.90 -23.80
C LEU A 70 -19.05 2.54 -23.59
N PRO A 71 -19.84 3.38 -22.89
CA PRO A 71 -21.28 3.18 -22.76
C PRO A 71 -21.98 3.11 -24.14
N PRO A 72 -23.01 2.26 -24.32
CA PRO A 72 -23.67 2.05 -25.61
C PRO A 72 -24.41 3.30 -26.11
N ASP A 73 -24.77 4.21 -25.21
CA ASP A 73 -25.42 5.50 -25.47
C ASP A 73 -24.42 6.63 -25.76
N GLN A 74 -23.11 6.37 -25.68
CA GLN A 74 -22.09 7.38 -25.93
C GLN A 74 -22.01 7.73 -27.43
N ALA A 75 -22.37 8.96 -27.77
CA ALA A 75 -22.30 9.47 -29.15
C ALA A 75 -20.86 9.71 -29.66
N VAL A 76 -19.90 9.87 -28.74
CA VAL A 76 -18.50 10.14 -29.08
C VAL A 76 -17.76 8.85 -29.40
N ARG A 77 -17.13 8.81 -30.57
CA ARG A 77 -16.25 7.73 -31.01
C ARG A 77 -14.79 8.06 -30.66
N TYR A 78 -14.09 7.11 -30.07
CA TYR A 78 -12.65 7.23 -29.81
C TYR A 78 -11.87 6.29 -30.72
N LEU A 79 -10.86 6.81 -31.41
CA LEU A 79 -9.80 5.98 -32.00
C LEU A 79 -8.81 5.66 -30.89
N LEU A 80 -8.69 4.37 -30.55
CA LEU A 80 -7.71 3.90 -29.58
C LEU A 80 -6.39 3.67 -30.30
N VAL A 81 -5.34 4.42 -29.94
CA VAL A 81 -4.00 4.30 -30.51
C VAL A 81 -3.03 3.86 -29.43
N SER A 82 -2.15 2.93 -29.74
CA SER A 82 -1.06 2.51 -28.85
C SER A 82 0.29 2.76 -29.49
N ALA A 83 1.29 3.15 -28.70
CA ALA A 83 2.66 3.24 -29.16
C ALA A 83 3.64 2.65 -28.14
N PHE A 84 4.50 1.73 -28.60
CA PHE A 84 5.67 1.32 -27.82
C PHE A 84 6.79 2.36 -27.94
N LEU A 85 7.51 2.63 -26.85
CA LEU A 85 8.63 3.58 -26.80
C LEU A 85 9.92 2.87 -26.37
N ARG A 86 11.06 3.25 -26.98
CA ARG A 86 12.39 2.69 -26.66
C ARG A 86 13.14 3.45 -25.58
N GLY A 87 12.81 4.73 -25.41
CA GLY A 87 13.57 5.68 -24.59
C GLY A 87 13.55 7.07 -25.22
N VAL A 88 14.22 8.03 -24.57
CA VAL A 88 13.97 9.46 -24.85
C VAL A 88 14.54 10.00 -26.17
N THR A 89 15.50 9.31 -26.76
CA THR A 89 16.27 9.82 -27.92
C THR A 89 16.00 9.09 -29.23
N ASN A 90 15.25 7.98 -29.22
CA ASN A 90 15.08 7.15 -30.41
C ASN A 90 13.60 7.05 -30.80
N PRO A 91 13.19 7.58 -31.97
CA PRO A 91 11.81 7.49 -32.42
C PRO A 91 11.38 6.03 -32.61
N PRO A 92 10.18 5.63 -32.16
CA PRO A 92 9.71 4.28 -32.37
C PRO A 92 9.49 3.99 -33.87
N PRO A 93 9.73 2.75 -34.33
CA PRO A 93 9.33 2.31 -35.66
C PRO A 93 7.83 2.46 -35.88
N LYS A 94 7.39 2.76 -37.12
CA LYS A 94 5.94 2.88 -37.42
C LYS A 94 5.13 1.65 -37.02
N LYS A 95 5.71 0.45 -37.17
CA LYS A 95 5.08 -0.84 -36.79
C LYS A 95 4.83 -1.02 -35.29
N TRP A 96 5.41 -0.15 -34.44
CA TRP A 96 5.18 -0.13 -32.99
C TRP A 96 3.99 0.73 -32.60
N ILE A 97 3.38 1.41 -33.58
CA ILE A 97 2.19 2.23 -33.40
C ILE A 97 1.03 1.51 -34.09
N ALA A 98 -0.04 1.26 -33.34
CA ALA A 98 -1.21 0.54 -33.81
C ALA A 98 -2.47 1.28 -33.38
N SER A 99 -3.58 1.04 -34.08
CA SER A 99 -4.87 1.63 -33.76
C SER A 99 -6.00 0.62 -33.80
N ALA A 100 -7.06 0.93 -33.07
CA ALA A 100 -8.33 0.22 -33.07
C ALA A 100 -9.48 1.23 -33.06
N GLU A 101 -10.49 0.95 -33.87
CA GLU A 101 -11.70 1.76 -34.01
C GLU A 101 -12.76 1.24 -33.03
N THR A 102 -12.95 1.94 -31.90
CA THR A 102 -13.75 1.42 -30.76
C THR A 102 -15.23 1.18 -31.09
N TRP A 103 -15.73 1.74 -32.20
CA TRP A 103 -17.10 1.61 -32.68
C TRP A 103 -17.31 0.45 -33.67
N GLU A 104 -16.26 -0.22 -34.12
CA GLU A 104 -16.37 -1.32 -35.08
C GLU A 104 -17.03 -2.55 -34.45
N LYS A 105 -17.83 -3.28 -35.24
CA LYS A 105 -18.54 -4.47 -34.73
C LYS A 105 -17.64 -5.70 -34.55
N THR A 106 -16.50 -5.72 -35.24
CA THR A 106 -15.62 -6.90 -35.29
C THR A 106 -14.46 -6.72 -34.31
N ASP A 107 -14.23 -7.70 -33.45
CA ASP A 107 -13.17 -7.63 -32.43
C ASP A 107 -11.80 -7.25 -33.00
N LYS A 108 -11.42 -7.81 -34.15
CA LYS A 108 -10.13 -7.52 -34.81
C LYS A 108 -9.90 -6.03 -35.10
N LYS A 109 -10.95 -5.26 -35.31
CA LYS A 109 -10.88 -3.81 -35.58
C LYS A 109 -11.17 -2.97 -34.33
N ARG A 110 -12.00 -3.50 -33.44
CA ARG A 110 -12.46 -2.82 -32.21
C ARG A 110 -11.42 -2.81 -31.10
N MET A 111 -10.57 -3.83 -31.05
CA MET A 111 -9.61 -4.02 -29.97
C MET A 111 -8.16 -4.04 -30.48
N LEU A 112 -7.23 -3.61 -29.64
CA LEU A 112 -5.81 -3.79 -29.90
C LEU A 112 -5.40 -5.18 -29.41
N LYS A 113 -4.66 -5.90 -30.26
CA LYS A 113 -3.90 -7.09 -29.89
C LYS A 113 -2.43 -6.83 -30.24
N LEU A 114 -1.62 -6.58 -29.23
CA LEU A 114 -0.22 -6.17 -29.37
C LEU A 114 0.69 -7.26 -28.86
N THR A 115 1.87 -7.40 -29.46
CA THR A 115 2.97 -8.19 -28.90
C THR A 115 4.07 -7.22 -28.49
N VAL A 116 4.53 -7.30 -27.24
CA VAL A 116 5.59 -6.43 -26.75
C VAL A 116 6.88 -6.71 -27.52
N PRO A 117 7.41 -5.75 -28.28
CA PRO A 117 8.57 -5.96 -29.13
C PRO A 117 9.88 -5.85 -28.33
N ASP A 118 10.95 -6.42 -28.88
CA ASP A 118 12.29 -6.30 -28.30
C ASP A 118 12.69 -4.82 -28.11
N HIS A 119 13.31 -4.53 -26.96
CA HIS A 119 13.81 -3.20 -26.57
C HIS A 119 12.74 -2.12 -26.35
N ALA A 120 11.45 -2.46 -26.36
CA ALA A 120 10.44 -1.54 -25.84
C ALA A 120 10.61 -1.41 -24.31
N ARG A 121 10.44 -0.19 -23.80
CA ARG A 121 10.52 0.13 -22.37
C ARG A 121 9.20 0.62 -21.79
N GLN A 122 8.32 1.14 -22.64
CA GLN A 122 7.05 1.70 -22.25
C GLN A 122 5.99 1.47 -23.33
N LEU A 123 4.73 1.50 -22.90
CA LEU A 123 3.56 1.46 -23.75
C LEU A 123 2.61 2.58 -23.33
N VAL A 124 2.37 3.51 -24.26
CA VAL A 124 1.42 4.63 -24.07
C VAL A 124 0.18 4.40 -24.93
N LEU A 125 -0.97 4.79 -24.40
CA LEU A 125 -2.28 4.71 -25.03
C LEU A 125 -2.85 6.10 -25.24
N PHE A 126 -3.47 6.30 -26.39
CA PHE A 126 -4.17 7.53 -26.75
C PHE A 126 -5.61 7.19 -27.10
N MET A 127 -6.56 7.92 -26.54
CA MET A 127 -7.94 7.91 -27.02
C MET A 127 -8.21 9.22 -27.72
N VAL A 128 -8.27 9.16 -29.05
CA VAL A 128 -8.43 10.31 -29.91
C VAL A 128 -9.91 10.44 -30.28
N PRO A 129 -10.59 11.55 -29.95
CA PRO A 129 -11.97 11.76 -30.35
C PRO A 129 -12.05 11.93 -31.88
N ASP A 130 -12.84 11.08 -32.53
CA ASP A 130 -12.89 10.88 -33.99
C ASP A 130 -12.73 12.17 -34.82
N THR A 131 -11.62 12.26 -35.53
CA THR A 131 -11.58 12.83 -36.89
C THR A 131 -10.99 11.79 -37.84
N ARG A 132 -11.59 11.68 -39.03
CA ARG A 132 -11.07 10.85 -40.12
C ARG A 132 -9.64 11.29 -40.47
N GLY A 133 -8.62 10.53 -40.06
CA GLY A 133 -7.22 10.76 -40.43
C GLY A 133 -6.25 11.07 -39.29
N ASP A 134 -6.70 11.06 -38.03
CA ASP A 134 -5.86 11.49 -36.89
C ASP A 134 -4.73 10.53 -36.50
N PHE A 135 -4.75 9.28 -36.98
CA PHE A 135 -3.72 8.31 -36.67
C PHE A 135 -2.31 8.77 -37.09
N SER A 136 -2.17 9.34 -38.29
CA SER A 136 -0.87 9.81 -38.77
C SER A 136 -0.34 10.96 -37.93
N ALA A 137 -1.23 11.88 -37.51
CA ALA A 137 -0.86 13.00 -36.67
C ALA A 137 -0.37 12.56 -35.28
N ILE A 138 -1.03 11.57 -34.65
CA ILE A 138 -0.53 10.98 -33.40
C ILE A 138 0.78 10.24 -33.61
N SER A 139 0.87 9.42 -34.65
CA SER A 139 2.11 8.70 -35.00
C SER A 139 3.28 9.66 -35.18
N ASP A 140 3.08 10.76 -35.90
CA ASP A 140 4.12 11.76 -36.17
C ASP A 140 4.46 12.57 -34.92
N ALA A 141 3.49 12.87 -34.05
CA ALA A 141 3.75 13.50 -32.75
C ALA A 141 4.64 12.61 -31.86
N VAL A 142 4.28 11.33 -31.70
CA VAL A 142 5.04 10.37 -30.88
C VAL A 142 6.45 10.16 -31.44
N ARG A 143 6.58 10.05 -32.76
CA ARG A 143 7.88 9.85 -33.40
C ARG A 143 8.72 11.13 -33.47
N GLY A 144 8.10 12.30 -33.55
CA GLY A 144 8.81 13.57 -33.56
C GLY A 144 9.39 13.93 -32.19
N ARG A 145 8.72 13.54 -31.10
CA ARG A 145 9.12 13.90 -29.72
C ARG A 145 9.01 12.71 -28.74
N PRO A 146 9.70 11.59 -28.98
CA PRO A 146 9.56 10.38 -28.16
C PRO A 146 9.93 10.61 -26.69
N GLY A 147 10.93 11.45 -26.39
CA GLY A 147 11.37 11.70 -25.02
C GLY A 147 10.37 12.40 -24.12
N GLU A 148 9.51 13.23 -24.71
CA GLU A 148 8.46 13.87 -23.94
C GLU A 148 7.39 12.84 -23.54
N PHE A 149 6.96 11.95 -24.46
CA PHE A 149 6.02 10.86 -24.14
C PHE A 149 6.61 9.82 -23.18
N VAL A 150 7.92 9.57 -23.24
CA VAL A 150 8.60 8.66 -22.32
C VAL A 150 8.52 9.16 -20.89
N ARG A 151 8.81 10.45 -20.68
CA ARG A 151 8.74 11.11 -19.37
C ARG A 151 7.31 11.13 -18.84
N VAL A 152 6.38 11.56 -19.68
CA VAL A 152 4.94 11.57 -19.38
C VAL A 152 4.44 10.19 -18.93
N THR A 153 4.82 9.12 -19.63
CA THR A 153 4.34 7.78 -19.30
C THR A 153 4.86 7.33 -17.93
N GLN A 154 6.09 7.69 -17.56
CA GLN A 154 6.64 7.42 -16.22
C GLN A 154 5.88 8.18 -15.14
N ASP A 155 5.66 9.48 -15.37
CA ASP A 155 4.99 10.34 -14.40
C ASP A 155 3.52 9.94 -14.22
N ILE A 156 2.81 9.57 -15.29
CA ILE A 156 1.44 9.03 -15.24
C ILE A 156 1.42 7.71 -14.45
N ASN A 157 2.35 6.79 -14.72
CA ASN A 157 2.40 5.50 -14.00
C ASN A 157 2.65 5.72 -12.50
N LYS A 158 3.63 6.57 -12.14
CA LYS A 158 3.91 6.91 -10.73
C LYS A 158 2.68 7.53 -10.07
N ALA A 159 2.08 8.54 -10.69
CA ALA A 159 0.86 9.19 -10.18
C ALA A 159 -0.33 8.25 -10.05
N SER A 160 -0.46 7.28 -10.95
CA SER A 160 -1.55 6.29 -10.91
C SER A 160 -1.40 5.33 -9.72
N LEU A 161 -0.19 4.85 -9.45
CA LEU A 161 0.11 4.03 -8.26
C LEU A 161 -0.09 4.81 -6.96
N ASP A 162 0.37 6.05 -6.95
CA ASP A 162 0.21 6.98 -5.84
C ASP A 162 -1.27 7.28 -5.54
N ARG A 163 -2.06 7.52 -6.58
CA ARG A 163 -3.52 7.66 -6.45
C ARG A 163 -4.18 6.37 -5.96
N THR A 164 -3.70 5.21 -6.40
CA THR A 164 -4.21 3.91 -5.97
C THR A 164 -3.95 3.68 -4.47
N ARG A 165 -2.75 4.01 -3.98
CA ARG A 165 -2.42 3.98 -2.54
C ARG A 165 -3.30 4.92 -1.72
N LEU A 166 -3.52 6.12 -2.21
CA LEU A 166 -4.42 7.09 -1.58
C LEU A 166 -5.87 6.56 -1.53
N ASN A 167 -6.36 5.95 -2.61
CA ASN A 167 -7.69 5.33 -2.64
C ASN A 167 -7.80 4.22 -1.59
N ALA A 168 -6.79 3.34 -1.48
CA ALA A 168 -6.74 2.29 -0.47
C ALA A 168 -6.76 2.87 0.96
N PHE A 169 -6.06 3.98 1.20
CA PHE A 169 -6.06 4.67 2.49
C PHE A 169 -7.45 5.22 2.84
N ILE A 170 -8.08 5.93 1.89
CA ILE A 170 -9.42 6.49 2.06
C ILE A 170 -10.45 5.40 2.33
N LEU A 171 -10.37 4.28 1.59
CA LEU A 171 -11.24 3.12 1.80
C LEU A 171 -11.05 2.52 3.19
N GLY A 172 -9.80 2.39 3.64
CA GLY A 172 -9.47 1.95 4.99
C GLY A 172 -10.11 2.83 6.06
N ILE A 173 -9.96 4.15 5.97
CA ILE A 173 -10.55 5.11 6.93
C ILE A 173 -12.09 5.00 6.93
N ARG A 174 -12.73 5.02 5.75
CA ARG A 174 -14.20 4.95 5.62
C ARG A 174 -14.77 3.64 6.19
N SER A 175 -14.07 2.53 6.02
CA SER A 175 -14.53 1.22 6.53
C SER A 175 -14.63 1.21 8.06
N GLN A 176 -13.70 1.89 8.74
CA GLN A 176 -13.66 1.98 10.20
C GLN A 176 -14.61 3.03 10.74
N GLU A 177 -14.70 4.20 10.10
CA GLU A 177 -15.66 5.26 10.47
C GLU A 177 -17.11 4.73 10.54
N ASN A 178 -17.50 3.89 9.58
CA ASN A 178 -18.85 3.36 9.50
C ASN A 178 -19.19 2.30 10.56
N THR A 179 -18.19 1.73 11.24
CA THR A 179 -18.41 0.61 12.18
C THR A 179 -17.92 0.90 13.60
N HIS A 180 -16.85 1.68 13.74
CA HIS A 180 -16.01 1.76 14.94
C HIS A 180 -15.20 3.08 14.97
N PRO A 181 -15.85 4.26 14.99
CA PRO A 181 -15.18 5.56 14.82
C PRO A 181 -14.13 5.87 15.91
N GLU A 182 -14.29 5.34 17.12
CA GLU A 182 -13.32 5.42 18.22
C GLU A 182 -11.98 4.73 17.93
N TYR A 183 -11.95 3.80 16.98
CA TYR A 183 -10.76 3.03 16.62
C TYR A 183 -9.87 3.74 15.58
N LEU A 184 -10.34 4.84 14.98
CA LEU A 184 -9.57 5.60 13.97
C LEU A 184 -8.21 6.06 14.48
N ARG A 185 -8.09 6.43 15.77
CA ARG A 185 -6.81 6.84 16.39
C ARG A 185 -5.76 5.72 16.39
N ASN A 186 -6.20 4.46 16.44
CA ASN A 186 -5.31 3.30 16.45
C ASN A 186 -5.02 2.80 15.02
N VAL A 187 -6.02 2.85 14.14
CA VAL A 187 -5.92 2.30 12.79
C VAL A 187 -5.24 3.26 11.81
N ALA A 188 -5.48 4.57 11.93
CA ALA A 188 -4.92 5.55 10.99
C ALA A 188 -3.37 5.53 10.95
N PRO A 189 -2.63 5.44 12.08
CA PRO A 189 -1.18 5.28 12.04
C PRO A 189 -0.71 4.00 11.34
N VAL A 190 -1.42 2.88 11.52
CA VAL A 190 -1.10 1.60 10.86
C VAL A 190 -1.35 1.70 9.36
N LEU A 191 -2.48 2.25 8.93
CA LEU A 191 -2.78 2.51 7.52
C LEU A 191 -1.74 3.42 6.87
N SER A 192 -1.37 4.49 7.56
CA SER A 192 -0.33 5.45 7.15
C SER A 192 1.01 4.76 6.91
N SER A 193 1.46 3.95 7.86
CA SER A 193 2.70 3.18 7.74
C SER A 193 2.62 2.17 6.58
N SER A 194 1.53 1.40 6.53
CA SER A 194 1.33 0.32 5.56
C SER A 194 1.28 0.82 4.12
N LEU A 195 0.56 1.93 3.88
CA LEU A 195 0.40 2.52 2.55
C LEU A 195 1.42 3.64 2.27
N ALA A 196 2.30 3.93 3.23
CA ALA A 196 3.26 5.03 3.23
C ALA A 196 2.60 6.38 2.86
N VAL A 197 1.48 6.68 3.52
CA VAL A 197 0.70 7.92 3.37
C VAL A 197 0.89 8.77 4.62
N LYS A 198 1.49 9.95 4.50
CA LYS A 198 1.70 10.86 5.65
C LYS A 198 0.36 11.39 6.17
N LEU A 199 0.17 11.32 7.48
CA LEU A 199 -0.98 11.90 8.17
C LEU A 199 -0.73 13.34 8.61
N ASN A 200 -1.81 14.11 8.72
CA ASN A 200 -1.80 15.32 9.53
C ASN A 200 -2.16 14.96 10.99
N PRO A 201 -1.22 15.05 11.96
CA PRO A 201 -1.48 14.69 13.35
C PRO A 201 -2.56 15.58 14.00
N ASP A 202 -2.74 16.81 13.53
CA ASP A 202 -3.77 17.72 14.03
C ASP A 202 -5.18 17.21 13.76
N CYS A 203 -5.37 16.39 12.71
CA CYS A 203 -6.65 15.76 12.42
C CYS A 203 -6.98 14.65 13.42
N LEU A 204 -6.00 13.90 13.93
CA LEU A 204 -6.22 12.86 14.94
C LEU A 204 -6.54 13.45 16.33
N ALA A 205 -6.13 14.70 16.57
CA ALA A 205 -6.41 15.45 17.78
C ALA A 205 -7.84 16.03 17.82
N LYS A 206 -8.59 16.02 16.71
CA LYS A 206 -9.99 16.47 16.66
C LYS A 206 -10.93 15.53 17.43
N VAL A 207 -12.14 16.00 17.73
CA VAL A 207 -13.23 15.14 18.22
C VAL A 207 -13.62 14.13 17.15
N VAL A 208 -14.01 12.92 17.58
CA VAL A 208 -14.13 11.71 16.75
C VAL A 208 -14.95 11.95 15.49
N GLU A 209 -16.04 12.70 15.60
CA GLU A 209 -16.99 13.02 14.53
C GLU A 209 -16.37 13.85 13.38
N PHE A 210 -15.27 14.58 13.63
CA PHE A 210 -14.59 15.40 12.62
C PHE A 210 -13.23 14.85 12.18
N GLN A 211 -12.75 13.75 12.77
CA GLN A 211 -11.42 13.19 12.45
C GLN A 211 -11.36 12.69 11.01
N ALA A 212 -12.34 11.88 10.60
CA ALA A 212 -12.41 11.34 9.24
C ALA A 212 -12.58 12.47 8.21
N ALA A 213 -13.48 13.43 8.48
CA ALA A 213 -13.63 14.61 7.63
C ALA A 213 -12.32 15.38 7.47
N CYS A 214 -11.60 15.70 8.56
CA CYS A 214 -10.31 16.40 8.51
C CYS A 214 -9.22 15.62 7.72
N LEU A 215 -9.13 14.30 7.92
CA LEU A 215 -8.20 13.43 7.20
C LEU A 215 -8.53 13.33 5.71
N LEU A 216 -9.80 13.47 5.35
CA LEU A 216 -10.31 13.38 3.98
C LEU A 216 -10.44 14.74 3.28
N GLU A 217 -10.51 15.85 4.00
CA GLU A 217 -10.62 17.21 3.46
C GLU A 217 -9.26 17.73 2.98
N ASN A 218 -8.18 17.25 3.59
CA ASN A 218 -6.80 17.53 3.22
C ASN A 218 -6.22 16.52 2.21
N ARG A 219 -7.04 15.95 1.32
CA ARG A 219 -6.61 14.96 0.31
C ARG A 219 -5.42 15.42 -0.51
N ASP A 220 -5.39 16.71 -0.81
CA ASP A 220 -4.35 17.32 -1.65
C ASP A 220 -3.04 17.48 -0.86
N SER A 221 -3.07 17.57 0.47
CA SER A 221 -1.86 17.68 1.31
C SER A 221 -1.33 16.32 1.82
N LEU A 222 -1.94 15.19 1.45
CA LEU A 222 -1.47 13.86 1.86
C LEU A 222 -0.17 13.54 1.12
N VAL A 223 0.96 13.67 1.84
CA VAL A 223 2.30 13.43 1.30
C VAL A 223 2.54 11.92 1.23
N LEU A 224 2.72 11.37 0.03
CA LEU A 224 3.11 9.98 -0.13
C LEU A 224 4.62 9.85 0.13
N GLY A 225 4.99 9.10 1.15
CA GLY A 225 6.39 8.76 1.39
C GLY A 225 6.84 7.70 0.39
N ASP A 226 8.00 7.89 -0.24
CA ASP A 226 8.73 6.82 -0.92
C ASP A 226 9.73 6.24 0.08
N ILE A 227 9.45 5.05 0.61
CA ILE A 227 10.35 4.36 1.57
C ILE A 227 11.52 3.68 0.82
N HIS A 228 11.44 3.55 -0.51
CA HIS A 228 12.34 2.71 -1.31
C HIS A 228 13.35 3.46 -2.20
N SER A 229 13.35 4.80 -2.24
CA SER A 229 14.34 5.55 -3.02
C SER A 229 15.71 5.68 -2.36
N ASN A 230 15.87 5.26 -1.09
CA ASN A 230 17.11 5.49 -0.32
C ASN A 230 18.01 4.25 -0.21
N SER A 231 17.77 3.23 -1.03
CA SER A 231 18.64 2.06 -1.15
C SER A 231 19.90 2.42 -1.94
N LEU A 232 20.89 3.06 -1.30
CA LEU A 232 22.34 2.79 -1.52
C LEU A 232 23.34 3.59 -0.66
N THR A 233 22.95 4.43 0.32
CA THR A 233 23.96 5.19 1.11
C THR A 233 23.75 5.35 2.62
N GLU A 234 22.70 4.78 3.24
CA GLU A 234 22.43 5.01 4.69
C GLU A 234 22.69 3.79 5.59
N THR A 235 23.73 2.98 5.31
CA THR A 235 24.18 1.96 6.28
C THR A 235 25.22 2.49 7.28
N ILE A 236 25.50 3.80 7.30
CA ILE A 236 26.45 4.38 8.25
C ILE A 236 25.92 5.73 8.72
N ILE A 237 25.38 5.77 9.94
CA ILE A 237 25.42 6.83 10.98
C ILE A 237 24.16 6.71 11.85
N GLY A 238 24.37 6.71 13.17
CA GLY A 238 23.35 6.44 14.19
C GLY A 238 22.45 7.61 14.57
N ALA A 239 21.56 7.29 15.52
CA ALA A 239 20.55 8.12 16.20
C ALA A 239 19.38 8.67 15.34
N PRO A 240 18.10 8.45 15.74
CA PRO A 240 16.91 8.80 14.94
C PRO A 240 16.68 10.30 14.66
N THR A 241 17.39 11.18 15.36
CA THR A 241 17.19 12.64 15.26
C THR A 241 17.95 13.29 14.11
N ASP A 242 19.00 12.65 13.58
CA ASP A 242 19.82 13.23 12.51
C ASP A 242 19.20 13.05 11.11
N LEU A 243 18.38 12.01 10.94
CA LEU A 243 17.65 11.74 9.70
C LEU A 243 16.64 12.86 9.36
N ALA A 244 15.97 13.43 10.36
CA ALA A 244 15.02 14.52 10.16
C ALA A 244 15.69 15.82 9.70
N LEU A 245 16.91 16.09 10.18
CA LEU A 245 17.71 17.25 9.78
C LEU A 245 18.36 17.05 8.41
N GLN A 246 18.88 15.85 8.12
CA GLN A 246 19.44 15.52 6.80
C GLN A 246 18.37 15.50 5.71
N LEU A 247 17.15 15.04 6.01
CA LEU A 247 16.01 15.14 5.09
C LEU A 247 15.71 16.60 4.73
N SER A 248 15.76 17.54 5.69
CA SER A 248 15.54 18.97 5.43
C SER A 248 16.63 19.63 4.58
N ALA A 249 17.83 19.05 4.55
CA ALA A 249 18.99 19.57 3.81
C ALA A 249 19.06 19.10 2.34
N THR A 250 18.19 18.16 1.93
CA THR A 250 18.08 17.75 0.52
C THR A 250 17.35 18.81 -0.30
N ARG A 251 17.63 18.87 -1.61
CA ARG A 251 16.96 19.82 -2.52
C ARG A 251 15.46 19.57 -2.59
N GLU A 252 15.02 18.33 -2.34
CA GLU A 252 13.61 17.96 -2.12
C GLU A 252 13.09 18.39 -0.73
N GLY A 253 13.91 18.33 0.32
CA GLY A 253 13.56 18.72 1.68
C GLY A 253 13.52 20.21 1.97
N GLY A 254 14.16 21.04 1.14
CA GLY A 254 14.14 22.50 1.24
C GLY A 254 12.89 23.18 0.67
N TYR A 255 12.02 22.43 -0.04
CA TYR A 255 10.73 22.92 -0.56
C TYR A 255 9.59 22.37 0.31
N GLY A 256 9.42 22.96 1.49
CA GLY A 256 8.50 22.51 2.53
C GLY A 256 7.13 22.02 2.06
N PHE A 257 6.61 21.00 2.77
CA PHE A 257 5.19 20.66 2.89
C PHE A 257 4.34 20.62 1.61
N TYR A 258 4.77 19.92 0.55
CA TYR A 258 3.86 19.58 -0.55
C TYR A 258 3.82 18.07 -0.82
N SER A 259 2.62 17.57 -1.13
CA SER A 259 2.37 16.20 -1.52
C SER A 259 3.09 15.88 -2.84
N PRO A 260 3.86 14.77 -2.94
CA PRO A 260 4.44 14.33 -4.21
C PRO A 260 3.37 14.12 -5.29
N TYR A 261 2.12 13.82 -4.91
CA TYR A 261 1.01 13.79 -5.85
C TYR A 261 0.75 15.17 -6.48
N ILE A 262 0.64 16.25 -5.69
CA ILE A 262 0.49 17.63 -6.23
C ILE A 262 1.68 18.00 -7.12
N SER A 263 2.90 17.68 -6.70
CA SER A 263 4.10 17.97 -7.49
C SER A 263 4.05 17.26 -8.85
N VAL A 264 3.64 16.00 -8.89
CA VAL A 264 3.45 15.25 -10.15
C VAL A 264 2.30 15.82 -10.98
N VAL A 265 1.17 16.22 -10.37
CA VAL A 265 0.05 16.85 -11.13
C VAL A 265 0.50 18.18 -11.76
N ARG A 266 1.25 19.02 -11.03
CA ARG A 266 1.82 20.28 -11.55
C ARG A 266 2.82 20.05 -12.67
N ASP A 267 3.71 19.07 -12.52
CA ASP A 267 4.69 18.73 -13.54
C ASP A 267 4.04 18.13 -14.79
N LEU A 268 3.03 17.27 -14.63
CA LEU A 268 2.20 16.78 -15.73
C LEU A 268 1.50 17.92 -16.45
N ALA A 269 0.80 18.83 -15.74
CA ALA A 269 0.13 19.96 -16.36
C ALA A 269 1.08 20.86 -17.16
N ARG A 270 2.30 21.12 -16.62
CA ARG A 270 3.33 21.91 -17.31
C ARG A 270 3.88 21.19 -18.54
N MET A 271 4.19 19.90 -18.45
CA MET A 271 4.65 19.11 -19.59
C MET A 271 3.57 19.03 -20.66
N PHE A 272 2.31 18.86 -20.25
CA PHE A 272 1.20 18.72 -21.17
C PHE A 272 0.81 19.98 -21.91
N GLY A 273 0.94 21.14 -21.26
CA GLY A 273 0.83 22.44 -21.93
C GLY A 273 1.80 22.61 -23.11
N ALA A 274 2.94 21.90 -23.11
CA ALA A 274 3.96 21.98 -24.17
C ALA A 274 3.68 21.06 -25.39
N PHE A 275 2.77 20.08 -25.28
CA PHE A 275 2.38 19.21 -26.40
C PHE A 275 1.25 19.76 -27.26
N ASN A 276 0.66 20.89 -26.83
CA ASN A 276 -0.54 21.41 -27.48
C ASN A 276 -0.22 21.92 -28.87
N ASN A 277 -1.05 21.53 -29.81
CA ASN A 277 -1.01 22.00 -31.18
C ASN A 277 -2.43 22.42 -31.62
N PRO A 278 -2.59 23.06 -32.78
CA PRO A 278 -3.89 23.55 -33.23
C PRO A 278 -4.97 22.45 -33.41
N GLU A 279 -4.56 21.19 -33.60
CA GLU A 279 -5.46 20.06 -33.79
C GLU A 279 -5.77 19.33 -32.46
N PHE A 280 -4.76 19.16 -31.59
CA PHE A 280 -4.84 18.36 -30.37
C PHE A 280 -4.28 19.07 -29.14
N ASN A 281 -5.01 18.90 -28.05
CA ASN A 281 -4.58 19.14 -26.68
C ASN A 281 -4.45 17.77 -26.00
N TYR A 282 -3.27 17.43 -25.50
CA TYR A 282 -3.05 16.13 -24.87
C TYR A 282 -3.40 16.23 -23.39
N LEU A 283 -4.36 15.42 -22.95
CA LEU A 283 -4.80 15.38 -21.57
C LEU A 283 -4.25 14.12 -20.88
N PRO A 284 -3.46 14.25 -19.81
CA PRO A 284 -3.07 13.09 -19.02
C PRO A 284 -4.31 12.42 -18.42
N ALA A 285 -4.26 11.09 -18.31
CA ALA A 285 -5.27 10.28 -17.65
C ALA A 285 -4.57 9.28 -16.73
N LEU A 286 -4.85 9.37 -15.42
CA LEU A 286 -4.34 8.40 -14.45
C LEU A 286 -5.14 7.11 -14.55
N GLY A 287 -4.47 5.96 -14.58
CA GLY A 287 -5.11 4.67 -14.71
C GLY A 287 -5.22 3.93 -13.38
N ILE A 288 -6.44 3.86 -12.82
CA ILE A 288 -6.70 3.05 -11.63
C ILE A 288 -7.04 1.63 -12.07
N GLN A 289 -6.16 0.69 -11.73
CA GLN A 289 -6.30 -0.70 -12.15
C GLN A 289 -7.17 -1.46 -11.14
N ASN A 290 -8.25 -2.06 -11.63
CA ASN A 290 -9.18 -2.88 -10.86
C ASN A 290 -9.41 -4.18 -11.62
N GLY A 291 -8.73 -5.27 -11.25
CA GLY A 291 -8.79 -6.52 -11.99
C GLY A 291 -8.52 -6.34 -13.50
N HIS A 292 -9.52 -6.62 -14.33
CA HIS A 292 -9.41 -6.52 -15.80
C HIS A 292 -9.59 -5.11 -16.36
N SER A 293 -10.00 -4.13 -15.55
CA SER A 293 -10.28 -2.76 -15.99
C SER A 293 -9.25 -1.76 -15.49
N ILE A 294 -9.00 -0.73 -16.30
CA ILE A 294 -8.31 0.49 -15.92
C ILE A 294 -9.35 1.61 -16.01
N SER A 295 -9.71 2.19 -14.88
CA SER A 295 -10.56 3.37 -14.83
C SER A 295 -9.70 4.61 -14.94
N LEU A 296 -9.98 5.41 -15.96
CA LEU A 296 -9.22 6.62 -16.23
C LEU A 296 -9.77 7.78 -15.40
N LEU A 297 -8.89 8.47 -14.68
CA LEU A 297 -9.19 9.72 -13.99
C LEU A 297 -8.56 10.87 -14.74
N LEU A 298 -9.34 11.93 -14.97
CA LEU A 298 -8.95 13.12 -15.72
C LEU A 298 -8.85 14.32 -14.78
N ASN A 299 -7.97 15.25 -15.10
CA ASN A 299 -7.82 16.52 -14.38
C ASN A 299 -8.59 17.68 -15.04
N SER A 300 -9.19 17.45 -16.21
CA SER A 300 -9.96 18.45 -16.94
C SER A 300 -10.96 17.78 -17.88
N ALA A 301 -12.06 18.49 -18.15
CA ALA A 301 -13.09 17.99 -19.05
C ALA A 301 -12.56 17.94 -20.50
N PRO A 302 -12.78 16.84 -21.25
CA PRO A 302 -12.32 16.74 -22.62
C PRO A 302 -13.07 17.70 -23.55
N SER A 303 -12.34 18.36 -24.45
CA SER A 303 -12.87 19.15 -25.55
C SER A 303 -12.99 18.29 -26.81
N PHE A 304 -14.14 18.37 -27.49
CA PHE A 304 -14.36 17.76 -28.80
C PHE A 304 -14.22 18.77 -29.96
N ARG A 305 -13.94 20.04 -29.64
CA ARG A 305 -13.63 21.12 -30.59
C ARG A 305 -12.12 21.33 -30.64
N ARG A 306 -11.62 21.85 -31.75
CA ARG A 306 -10.18 22.15 -31.91
C ARG A 306 -9.71 23.20 -30.88
N PRO A 307 -8.57 23.00 -30.21
CA PRO A 307 -7.77 21.76 -30.20
C PRO A 307 -8.49 20.65 -29.42
N LYS A 308 -8.66 19.49 -30.05
CA LYS A 308 -9.40 18.35 -29.48
C LYS A 308 -8.61 17.68 -28.36
N SER A 309 -9.28 17.22 -27.32
CA SER A 309 -8.64 16.53 -26.20
C SER A 309 -8.32 15.08 -26.53
N VAL A 310 -7.04 14.76 -26.61
CA VAL A 310 -6.55 13.38 -26.72
C VAL A 310 -6.22 12.89 -25.32
N LEU A 311 -6.93 11.88 -24.84
CA LEU A 311 -6.67 11.31 -23.52
C LEU A 311 -5.43 10.40 -23.61
N VAL A 312 -4.46 10.61 -22.73
CA VAL A 312 -3.17 9.89 -22.70
C VAL A 312 -3.09 9.07 -21.43
N ALA A 313 -3.05 7.75 -21.57
CA ALA A 313 -2.91 6.81 -20.48
C ALA A 313 -1.63 5.98 -20.64
N ALA A 314 -1.08 5.50 -19.52
CA ALA A 314 0.10 4.67 -19.48
C ALA A 314 -0.24 3.24 -19.05
N LEU A 315 0.41 2.26 -19.66
CA LEU A 315 0.45 0.89 -19.13
C LEU A 315 1.75 0.68 -18.31
N PRO A 316 1.80 -0.35 -17.45
CA PRO A 316 2.98 -0.68 -16.67
C PRO A 316 4.26 -0.71 -17.52
N ALA A 317 5.37 -0.30 -16.93
CA ALA A 317 6.65 -0.25 -17.62
C ALA A 317 7.04 -1.64 -18.17
N ILE A 318 7.77 -1.65 -19.27
CA ILE A 318 8.33 -2.87 -19.85
C ILE A 318 9.74 -3.03 -19.29
N GLU A 319 9.83 -3.81 -18.23
CA GLU A 319 11.06 -4.00 -17.48
C GLU A 319 11.06 -5.33 -16.74
N LYS A 320 12.19 -5.67 -16.13
CA LYS A 320 12.26 -6.85 -15.29
C LYS A 320 11.37 -6.62 -14.07
N ASN A 321 10.39 -7.50 -13.89
CA ASN A 321 9.56 -7.48 -12.71
C ASN A 321 10.40 -7.87 -11.48
N VAL A 322 10.46 -6.98 -10.49
CA VAL A 322 11.17 -7.21 -9.22
C VAL A 322 10.16 -7.06 -8.09
N PRO A 323 9.81 -8.15 -7.38
CA PRO A 323 8.92 -8.05 -6.24
C PRO A 323 9.52 -7.17 -5.13
N PRO A 324 8.69 -6.41 -4.40
CA PRO A 324 9.18 -5.58 -3.31
C PRO A 324 9.74 -6.46 -2.18
N PRO A 325 10.85 -6.06 -1.53
CA PRO A 325 11.39 -6.81 -0.40
C PRO A 325 10.47 -6.65 0.81
N LEU A 326 9.84 -7.74 1.23
CA LEU A 326 9.00 -7.79 2.42
C LEU A 326 9.84 -8.11 3.65
N ARG A 327 9.62 -7.37 4.74
CA ARG A 327 10.27 -7.62 6.04
C ARG A 327 9.21 -7.99 7.07
N SER A 328 9.55 -8.87 8.01
CA SER A 328 8.71 -9.09 9.18
C SER A 328 8.76 -7.85 10.06
N SER A 329 7.62 -7.40 10.59
CA SER A 329 7.57 -6.27 11.53
C SER A 329 8.12 -6.61 12.93
N GLY A 330 8.43 -7.88 13.20
CA GLY A 330 9.06 -8.32 14.45
C GLY A 330 9.44 -9.80 14.47
N ASP A 331 10.23 -10.16 15.48
CA ASP A 331 10.78 -11.53 15.65
C ASP A 331 10.04 -12.34 16.73
N ALA A 332 9.13 -11.70 17.47
CA ALA A 332 8.38 -12.36 18.54
C ALA A 332 7.42 -13.43 17.98
N PRO A 333 7.29 -14.60 18.63
CA PRO A 333 6.34 -15.62 18.20
C PRO A 333 4.90 -15.12 18.21
N ILE A 334 4.16 -15.38 17.14
CA ILE A 334 2.78 -14.94 16.95
C ILE A 334 1.85 -16.07 17.39
N CYS A 335 0.90 -15.81 18.29
CA CYS A 335 -0.18 -16.76 18.54
C CYS A 335 -1.18 -16.76 17.38
N ALA A 336 -1.12 -17.79 16.54
CA ALA A 336 -1.90 -17.91 15.31
C ALA A 336 -3.41 -18.13 15.55
N THR A 337 -3.80 -18.61 16.73
CA THR A 337 -5.22 -18.78 17.13
C THR A 337 -5.81 -17.58 17.87
N ARG A 338 -5.01 -16.53 18.11
CA ARG A 338 -5.53 -15.29 18.68
C ARG A 338 -6.48 -14.65 17.67
N PRO A 339 -7.72 -14.28 18.08
CA PRO A 339 -8.61 -13.52 17.21
C PRO A 339 -7.92 -12.26 16.69
N GLY A 340 -7.87 -12.10 15.38
CA GLY A 340 -7.19 -10.97 14.75
C GLY A 340 -5.65 -11.05 14.78
N ALA A 341 -5.05 -12.23 14.93
CA ALA A 341 -3.61 -12.43 14.74
C ALA A 341 -3.16 -11.92 13.37
N VAL A 342 -2.02 -11.21 13.35
CA VAL A 342 -1.47 -10.58 12.15
C VAL A 342 -0.03 -11.04 11.97
N PHE A 343 0.28 -11.46 10.76
CA PHE A 343 1.64 -11.66 10.28
C PHE A 343 2.13 -10.34 9.70
N GLY A 344 2.68 -9.50 10.59
CA GLY A 344 3.06 -8.12 10.30
C GLY A 344 4.15 -8.02 9.23
N VAL A 345 3.92 -7.18 8.22
CA VAL A 345 4.88 -6.98 7.12
C VAL A 345 5.11 -5.51 6.87
N ASP A 346 6.38 -5.13 6.86
CA ASP A 346 6.82 -3.75 6.57
C ASP A 346 7.29 -3.58 5.12
N GLY A 347 7.23 -2.34 4.64
CA GLY A 347 7.82 -1.93 3.36
C GLY A 347 7.01 -2.32 2.12
N ALA A 348 5.71 -2.56 2.26
CA ALA A 348 4.89 -3.18 1.23
C ALA A 348 3.68 -2.36 0.74
N PRO A 349 3.77 -1.04 0.48
CA PRO A 349 2.59 -0.23 0.17
C PRO A 349 1.84 -0.68 -1.08
N LEU A 350 2.54 -1.18 -2.10
CA LEU A 350 1.89 -1.70 -3.31
C LEU A 350 1.22 -3.05 -3.11
N VAL A 351 1.69 -3.88 -2.17
CA VAL A 351 1.00 -5.13 -1.79
C VAL A 351 -0.36 -4.84 -1.18
N PHE A 352 -0.48 -3.74 -0.42
CA PHE A 352 -1.72 -3.33 0.21
C PHE A 352 -2.64 -2.50 -0.70
N ALA A 353 -2.08 -1.85 -1.72
CA ALA A 353 -2.83 -0.94 -2.59
C ALA A 353 -3.27 -1.57 -3.92
N THR A 354 -2.64 -2.66 -4.35
CA THR A 354 -2.85 -3.25 -5.68
C THR A 354 -3.08 -4.76 -5.60
N ASP A 355 -3.55 -5.36 -6.69
CA ASP A 355 -3.69 -6.80 -6.82
C ASP A 355 -2.41 -7.47 -7.34
N TYR A 356 -1.27 -6.77 -7.41
CA TYR A 356 -0.01 -7.34 -7.93
C TYR A 356 0.43 -8.58 -7.16
N ALA A 357 0.28 -8.54 -5.83
CA ALA A 357 0.48 -9.71 -4.97
C ALA A 357 -0.83 -10.51 -4.91
N HIS A 358 -0.82 -11.75 -5.39
CA HIS A 358 -2.03 -12.58 -5.42
C HIS A 358 -1.74 -14.05 -5.10
N ASN A 359 -2.80 -14.77 -4.72
CA ASN A 359 -2.73 -16.16 -4.22
C ASN A 359 -1.70 -16.32 -3.09
N MET A 360 -1.75 -15.40 -2.12
CA MET A 360 -0.82 -15.38 -1.00
C MET A 360 -1.17 -16.47 0.02
N ALA A 361 -0.16 -17.18 0.50
CA ALA A 361 -0.30 -18.22 1.50
C ALA A 361 0.91 -18.27 2.44
N LEU A 362 0.68 -18.75 3.65
CA LEU A 362 1.72 -19.14 4.60
C LEU A 362 1.95 -20.64 4.50
N ARG A 363 3.17 -21.02 4.15
CA ARG A 363 3.66 -22.37 4.30
C ARG A 363 4.03 -22.60 5.76
N LEU A 364 3.17 -23.33 6.47
CA LEU A 364 3.33 -23.69 7.87
C LEU A 364 4.10 -25.01 7.96
N THR A 365 5.31 -24.99 8.54
CA THR A 365 6.13 -26.19 8.74
C THR A 365 6.30 -26.45 10.24
N ASP A 366 5.84 -27.59 10.71
CA ASP A 366 6.03 -28.01 12.10
C ASP A 366 7.43 -28.63 12.34
N LYS A 367 7.68 -29.05 13.59
CA LYS A 367 8.96 -29.66 13.98
C LYS A 367 9.18 -31.04 13.35
N ASP A 368 8.11 -31.74 13.01
CA ASP A 368 8.15 -33.07 12.38
C ASP A 368 8.28 -32.98 10.85
N GLY A 369 8.34 -31.75 10.30
CA GLY A 369 8.47 -31.48 8.87
C GLY A 369 7.15 -31.55 8.10
N ARG A 370 6.00 -31.68 8.79
CA ARG A 370 4.69 -31.63 8.14
C ARG A 370 4.45 -30.20 7.66
N VAL A 371 4.00 -30.11 6.41
CA VAL A 371 3.70 -28.84 5.75
C VAL A 371 2.18 -28.69 5.60
N VAL A 372 1.67 -27.51 5.97
CA VAL A 372 0.28 -27.10 5.75
C VAL A 372 0.29 -25.74 5.05
N GLU A 373 -0.48 -25.61 3.98
CA GLU A 373 -0.63 -24.34 3.26
C GLU A 373 -1.85 -23.59 3.78
N ALA A 374 -1.62 -22.39 4.31
CA ALA A 374 -2.66 -21.55 4.90
C ALA A 374 -2.87 -20.30 4.04
N PRO A 375 -3.98 -20.17 3.29
CA PRO A 375 -4.25 -18.96 2.51
C PRO A 375 -4.36 -17.74 3.42
N VAL A 376 -3.81 -16.61 2.96
CA VAL A 376 -3.80 -15.35 3.71
C VAL A 376 -4.26 -14.18 2.85
N ILE A 377 -4.78 -13.14 3.52
CA ILE A 377 -5.26 -11.91 2.90
C ILE A 377 -4.49 -10.73 3.51
N ALA A 378 -4.06 -9.80 2.67
CA ALA A 378 -3.40 -8.58 3.12
C ALA A 378 -4.42 -7.59 3.72
N HIS A 379 -4.09 -7.02 4.87
CA HIS A 379 -4.91 -6.05 5.60
C HIS A 379 -4.09 -4.81 5.91
N ALA A 380 -4.30 -3.75 5.13
CA ALA A 380 -3.60 -2.47 5.30
C ALA A 380 -3.88 -1.81 6.65
N ASP A 381 -5.09 -2.00 7.19
CA ASP A 381 -5.54 -1.51 8.50
C ASP A 381 -4.85 -2.22 9.66
N LYS A 382 -4.26 -3.38 9.40
CA LYS A 382 -3.53 -4.20 10.38
C LYS A 382 -2.02 -4.25 10.14
N GLY A 383 -1.55 -3.76 9.00
CA GLY A 383 -0.12 -3.75 8.64
C GLY A 383 0.46 -5.14 8.40
N GLY A 384 -0.32 -6.05 7.82
CA GLY A 384 0.17 -7.39 7.55
C GLY A 384 -0.86 -8.30 6.93
N TYR A 385 -0.61 -9.61 7.07
CA TYR A 385 -1.48 -10.66 6.56
C TYR A 385 -2.27 -11.30 7.70
N ILE A 386 -3.50 -11.70 7.43
CA ILE A 386 -4.29 -12.57 8.31
C ILE A 386 -4.69 -13.83 7.56
N PHE A 387 -5.03 -14.90 8.28
CA PHE A 387 -5.60 -16.08 7.63
C PHE A 387 -6.89 -15.74 6.90
N ALA A 388 -7.04 -16.29 5.69
CA ALA A 388 -8.29 -16.20 4.96
C ALA A 388 -9.38 -16.95 5.75
N PRO A 389 -10.66 -16.51 5.70
CA PRO A 389 -11.76 -17.18 6.39
C PRO A 389 -11.94 -18.66 6.04
N SER A 390 -11.42 -19.08 4.88
CA SER A 390 -11.45 -20.48 4.41
C SER A 390 -10.44 -21.39 5.10
N PHE A 391 -9.50 -20.83 5.88
CA PHE A 391 -8.48 -21.60 6.58
C PHE A 391 -8.89 -21.84 8.02
N ASP A 392 -8.93 -23.12 8.41
CA ASP A 392 -9.15 -23.52 9.79
C ASP A 392 -7.80 -23.91 10.43
N PRO A 393 -7.29 -23.12 11.39
CA PRO A 393 -6.07 -23.47 12.11
C PRO A 393 -6.27 -24.58 13.16
N THR A 394 -7.50 -25.08 13.38
CA THR A 394 -7.76 -26.11 14.37
C THR A 394 -7.01 -27.41 14.04
N GLY A 395 -6.34 -27.96 15.06
CA GLY A 395 -5.51 -29.18 14.92
C GLY A 395 -4.01 -28.93 14.75
N LEU A 396 -3.60 -27.70 14.44
CA LEU A 396 -2.19 -27.31 14.55
C LEU A 396 -1.81 -27.12 16.02
N LYS A 397 -0.60 -27.53 16.41
CA LYS A 397 -0.11 -27.49 17.78
C LYS A 397 1.35 -27.03 17.84
N GLY A 398 1.70 -26.38 18.94
CA GLY A 398 3.08 -26.04 19.25
C GLY A 398 3.67 -24.96 18.34
N SER A 399 4.99 -24.96 18.22
CA SER A 399 5.75 -23.98 17.44
C SER A 399 5.91 -24.41 15.99
N VAL A 400 5.64 -23.49 15.07
CA VAL A 400 5.63 -23.69 13.62
C VAL A 400 6.40 -22.55 12.95
N THR A 401 7.19 -22.87 11.94
CA THR A 401 7.78 -21.86 11.05
C THR A 401 6.79 -21.56 9.93
N ALA A 402 6.35 -20.31 9.82
CA ALA A 402 5.44 -19.86 8.77
C ALA A 402 6.21 -19.05 7.72
N ARG A 403 6.18 -19.45 6.46
CA ARG A 403 6.82 -18.70 5.36
C ARG A 403 5.80 -18.15 4.40
N LEU A 404 5.79 -16.84 4.21
CA LEU A 404 4.92 -16.18 3.24
C LEU A 404 5.41 -16.44 1.82
N HIS A 405 4.49 -16.80 0.93
CA HIS A 405 4.75 -16.94 -0.49
C HIS A 405 3.47 -16.71 -1.31
N GLY A 406 3.60 -16.57 -2.61
CA GLY A 406 2.50 -16.35 -3.55
C GLY A 406 3.03 -15.97 -4.92
N PHE A 407 2.35 -15.05 -5.59
CA PHE A 407 2.78 -14.50 -6.88
C PHE A 407 2.85 -12.98 -6.84
N TRP A 408 3.82 -12.42 -7.56
CA TRP A 408 3.93 -11.00 -7.87
C TRP A 408 3.78 -10.86 -9.38
N GLY A 409 2.54 -10.69 -9.82
CA GLY A 409 2.11 -10.92 -11.20
C GLY A 409 2.48 -12.31 -11.71
N PHE A 410 3.31 -12.39 -12.75
CA PHE A 410 3.65 -13.68 -13.35
C PHE A 410 4.68 -14.47 -12.54
N ASP A 411 5.47 -13.79 -11.72
CA ASP A 411 6.64 -14.35 -11.05
C ASP A 411 6.27 -14.89 -9.66
N ALA A 412 6.94 -15.96 -9.25
CA ALA A 412 6.83 -16.46 -7.88
C ALA A 412 7.33 -15.41 -6.91
N PHE A 413 6.63 -15.28 -5.79
CA PHE A 413 6.93 -14.30 -4.76
C PHE A 413 7.15 -14.98 -3.42
N GLU A 414 8.24 -14.61 -2.77
CA GLU A 414 8.72 -15.21 -1.54
C GLU A 414 8.93 -14.10 -0.51
N GLY A 415 8.19 -14.19 0.60
CA GLY A 415 8.19 -13.19 1.66
C GLY A 415 9.02 -13.58 2.88
N PRO A 416 8.82 -12.89 4.03
CA PRO A 416 9.52 -13.19 5.27
C PRO A 416 9.07 -14.53 5.88
N LYS A 417 9.84 -14.97 6.87
CA LYS A 417 9.48 -16.06 7.77
C LYS A 417 8.98 -15.48 9.08
N PHE A 418 8.03 -16.17 9.70
CA PHE A 418 7.48 -15.85 11.01
C PHE A 418 7.59 -17.06 11.93
N ALA A 419 7.85 -16.79 13.20
CA ALA A 419 7.62 -17.78 14.26
C ALA A 419 6.13 -17.73 14.63
N ALA A 420 5.40 -18.82 14.41
CA ALA A 420 4.01 -18.95 14.78
C ALA A 420 3.86 -20.01 15.88
N GLN A 421 2.94 -19.79 16.81
CA GLN A 421 2.59 -20.75 17.85
C GLN A 421 1.09 -21.04 17.80
N PHE A 422 0.77 -22.30 18.03
CA PHE A 422 -0.58 -22.81 18.20
C PHE A 422 -0.72 -23.39 19.60
N PRO A 423 -1.91 -23.30 20.23
CA PRO A 423 -2.16 -23.84 21.55
C PRO A 423 -1.78 -25.33 21.65
N GLN A 424 -1.08 -25.67 22.73
CA GLN A 424 -0.72 -27.04 23.05
C GLN A 424 -0.92 -27.28 24.55
N ASP A 425 -1.57 -28.40 24.87
CA ASP A 425 -2.02 -28.79 26.21
C ASP A 425 -0.96 -29.58 27.00
N ASP A 426 -0.01 -30.20 26.32
CA ASP A 426 1.12 -30.93 26.88
C ASP A 426 2.44 -30.13 26.85
N GLY A 427 3.47 -30.63 27.53
CA GLY A 427 4.82 -30.03 27.53
C GLY A 427 5.02 -28.83 28.47
N TRP A 428 4.01 -28.48 29.27
CA TRP A 428 4.10 -27.44 30.30
C TRP A 428 4.75 -27.95 31.58
N GLN A 429 5.77 -27.26 32.09
CA GLN A 429 6.54 -27.69 33.26
C GLN A 429 6.99 -26.51 34.11
N VAL A 430 7.00 -26.70 35.44
CA VAL A 430 7.65 -25.77 36.37
C VAL A 430 9.16 -25.90 36.22
N ALA A 431 9.86 -24.77 36.31
CA ALA A 431 11.32 -24.74 36.28
C ALA A 431 11.92 -25.59 37.41
N PRO A 432 13.05 -26.28 37.18
CA PRO A 432 13.65 -27.15 38.20
C PRO A 432 13.97 -26.42 39.50
N GLY A 433 13.81 -27.12 40.63
CA GLY A 433 14.22 -26.62 41.95
C GLY A 433 13.26 -25.60 42.59
N GLN A 434 12.12 -25.33 41.97
CA GLN A 434 11.12 -24.45 42.57
C GLN A 434 10.23 -25.20 43.55
N ARG A 435 10.02 -24.60 44.72
CA ARG A 435 9.11 -25.06 45.76
C ARG A 435 8.19 -23.92 46.16
N LEU A 436 6.94 -24.26 46.43
CA LEU A 436 5.96 -23.31 46.96
C LEU A 436 5.95 -23.41 48.47
N GLN A 437 5.93 -22.26 49.14
CA GLN A 437 5.81 -22.18 50.60
C GLN A 437 4.53 -21.45 50.99
N THR A 438 3.76 -22.02 51.90
CA THR A 438 2.59 -21.34 52.49
C THR A 438 3.04 -20.15 53.36
N GLY A 439 2.13 -19.21 53.66
CA GLY A 439 2.44 -18.03 54.49
C GLY A 439 3.23 -16.90 53.80
N ARG A 440 3.70 -17.09 52.56
CA ARG A 440 4.46 -16.07 51.81
C ARG A 440 4.05 -15.93 50.36
N LYS A 441 4.50 -14.83 49.74
CA LYS A 441 4.39 -14.63 48.29
C LYS A 441 5.35 -15.58 47.58
N ASN A 442 4.85 -16.23 46.54
CA ASN A 442 5.64 -17.11 45.69
C ASN A 442 5.59 -16.63 44.25
N ASN A 443 6.69 -16.81 43.53
CA ASN A 443 6.78 -16.58 42.09
C ASN A 443 7.30 -17.84 41.42
N VAL A 444 6.48 -18.44 40.56
CA VAL A 444 6.80 -19.70 39.88
C VAL A 444 7.22 -19.40 38.44
N LEU A 445 8.33 -19.98 38.01
CA LEU A 445 8.77 -19.97 36.63
C LEU A 445 8.24 -21.22 35.92
N VAL A 446 7.50 -21.03 34.83
CA VAL A 446 6.93 -22.10 34.02
C VAL A 446 7.47 -22.00 32.59
N THR A 447 7.78 -23.15 31.99
CA THR A 447 8.17 -23.29 30.59
C THR A 447 7.11 -24.08 29.83
N GLY A 448 6.96 -23.80 28.54
CA GLY A 448 5.98 -24.49 27.71
C GLY A 448 6.14 -24.23 26.22
N PRO A 449 5.46 -25.02 25.37
CA PRO A 449 5.64 -25.00 23.91
C PRO A 449 4.95 -23.82 23.20
N SER A 450 3.95 -23.18 23.83
CA SER A 450 3.08 -22.18 23.19
C SER A 450 2.86 -20.93 24.06
N LEU A 451 3.95 -20.34 24.55
CA LEU A 451 3.93 -19.18 25.45
C LEU A 451 3.19 -17.96 24.89
N ALA A 452 3.32 -17.68 23.59
CA ALA A 452 2.63 -16.55 22.95
C ALA A 452 1.10 -16.71 22.94
N CYS A 453 0.62 -17.95 23.07
CA CYS A 453 -0.80 -18.28 23.06
C CYS A 453 -1.47 -18.28 24.42
N VAL A 454 -0.77 -17.96 25.50
CA VAL A 454 -1.38 -17.82 26.84
C VAL A 454 -2.29 -16.59 26.86
N ARG A 455 -3.57 -16.82 27.18
CA ARG A 455 -4.58 -15.77 27.36
C ARG A 455 -4.74 -15.39 28.82
N ASN A 456 -4.87 -16.39 29.67
CA ASN A 456 -5.05 -16.20 31.11
C ASN A 456 -4.43 -17.38 31.88
N ILE A 457 -4.10 -17.16 33.14
CA ILE A 457 -3.63 -18.19 34.06
C ILE A 457 -4.54 -18.17 35.28
N ALA A 458 -5.23 -19.28 35.52
CA ALA A 458 -6.01 -19.49 36.73
C ALA A 458 -5.23 -20.40 37.69
N VAL A 459 -5.30 -20.12 38.98
CA VAL A 459 -4.66 -20.90 40.02
C VAL A 459 -5.74 -21.36 40.99
N GLN A 460 -5.80 -22.68 41.18
CA GLN A 460 -6.58 -23.31 42.24
C GLN A 460 -5.66 -23.56 43.43
N LEU A 461 -5.98 -22.94 44.56
CA LEU A 461 -5.27 -23.08 45.82
C LEU A 461 -5.68 -24.36 46.57
N PRO A 462 -4.91 -24.82 47.58
CA PRO A 462 -5.21 -26.02 48.34
C PRO A 462 -6.59 -25.99 49.03
N ASP A 463 -7.06 -24.80 49.41
CA ASP A 463 -8.37 -24.58 50.04
C ASP A 463 -9.54 -24.57 49.04
N GLY A 464 -9.26 -24.83 47.76
CA GLY A 464 -10.25 -24.87 46.68
C GLY A 464 -10.56 -23.52 46.05
N ARG A 465 -10.01 -22.41 46.53
CA ARG A 465 -10.18 -21.09 45.90
C ARG A 465 -9.56 -21.06 44.51
N ASN A 466 -10.31 -20.55 43.53
CA ASN A 466 -9.83 -20.31 42.17
C ASN A 466 -9.60 -18.82 41.96
N LEU A 467 -8.39 -18.44 41.61
CA LEU A 467 -7.98 -17.05 41.42
C LEU A 467 -7.36 -16.88 40.02
N THR A 468 -7.48 -15.68 39.46
CA THR A 468 -6.66 -15.30 38.31
C THR A 468 -5.29 -14.86 38.84
N ALA A 469 -4.22 -15.42 38.30
CA ALA A 469 -2.86 -15.11 38.71
C ALA A 469 -2.31 -13.93 37.90
N ASP A 470 -1.56 -13.06 38.55
CA ASP A 470 -0.70 -12.11 37.84
C ASP A 470 0.49 -12.85 37.24
N TRP A 471 0.84 -12.53 35.99
CA TRP A 471 1.94 -13.19 35.30
C TRP A 471 2.63 -12.27 34.30
N GLN A 472 3.89 -12.55 34.04
CA GLN A 472 4.72 -11.84 33.07
C GLN A 472 5.67 -12.78 32.34
N MET A 473 6.03 -12.44 31.11
CA MET A 473 7.08 -13.16 30.37
C MET A 473 8.46 -12.72 30.86
N LYS A 474 9.32 -13.67 31.24
CA LYS A 474 10.74 -13.46 31.54
C LYS A 474 11.59 -14.33 30.60
N GLY A 475 11.98 -13.76 29.46
CA GLY A 475 12.62 -14.51 28.38
C GLY A 475 11.68 -15.58 27.82
N GLU A 476 12.12 -16.84 27.78
CA GLU A 476 11.32 -17.99 27.32
C GLU A 476 10.56 -18.69 28.46
N ARG A 477 10.19 -17.96 29.52
CA ARG A 477 9.47 -18.50 30.69
C ARG A 477 8.35 -17.57 31.13
N LEU A 478 7.29 -18.15 31.69
CA LEU A 478 6.26 -17.42 32.42
C LEU A 478 6.68 -17.29 33.87
N SER A 479 6.60 -16.10 34.43
CA SER A 479 6.77 -15.82 35.86
C SER A 479 5.37 -15.54 36.41
N ILE A 480 4.87 -16.44 37.25
CA ILE A 480 3.48 -16.47 37.73
C ILE A 480 3.49 -16.21 39.23
N ASP A 481 2.75 -15.20 39.68
CA ASP A 481 2.59 -14.91 41.09
C ASP A 481 1.53 -15.81 41.71
N ILE A 482 1.91 -16.53 42.76
CA ILE A 482 1.02 -17.47 43.47
C ILE A 482 0.71 -16.88 44.86
N PRO A 483 -0.54 -16.47 45.13
CA PRO A 483 -0.91 -15.81 46.37
C PRO A 483 -1.14 -16.82 47.51
N LEU A 484 -0.05 -17.30 48.11
CA LEU A 484 -0.09 -18.24 49.26
C LEU A 484 0.06 -17.56 50.63
N SER A 485 0.17 -16.23 50.68
CA SER A 485 0.38 -15.47 51.92
C SER A 485 -0.70 -15.70 52.99
N ASP A 486 -1.95 -15.89 52.58
CA ASP A 486 -3.09 -16.06 53.49
C ASP A 486 -3.39 -17.54 53.79
N LEU A 487 -2.57 -18.46 53.29
CA LEU A 487 -2.73 -19.91 53.48
C LEU A 487 -1.74 -20.41 54.50
N ALA A 488 -2.24 -21.15 55.50
CA ALA A 488 -1.41 -21.82 56.51
C ALA A 488 -1.16 -23.29 56.14
N ALA A 489 -2.20 -24.01 55.72
CA ALA A 489 -2.11 -25.44 55.46
C ALA A 489 -1.42 -25.78 54.13
N PRO A 490 -0.51 -26.77 54.09
CA PRO A 490 0.10 -27.26 52.86
C PRO A 490 -0.90 -27.98 51.96
N GLY A 491 -0.56 -28.11 50.67
CA GLY A 491 -1.35 -28.89 49.72
C GLY A 491 -1.06 -28.55 48.26
N ASP A 492 -1.78 -29.21 47.36
CA ASP A 492 -1.57 -29.08 45.92
C ASP A 492 -2.11 -27.76 45.39
N VAL A 493 -1.26 -27.02 44.67
CA VAL A 493 -1.65 -25.87 43.87
C VAL A 493 -1.76 -26.30 42.42
N ARG A 494 -2.90 -26.05 41.78
CA ARG A 494 -3.11 -26.34 40.35
C ARG A 494 -3.09 -25.06 39.53
N ILE A 495 -2.18 -24.98 38.57
CA ILE A 495 -2.03 -23.86 37.66
C ILE A 495 -2.65 -24.26 36.31
N ALA A 496 -3.76 -23.63 35.95
CA ALA A 496 -4.47 -23.82 34.68
C ALA A 496 -4.12 -22.69 33.70
N ILE A 497 -3.39 -23.04 32.64
CA ILE A 497 -2.94 -22.12 31.59
C ILE A 497 -3.96 -22.16 30.45
N GLN A 498 -4.72 -21.08 30.31
CA GLN A 498 -5.79 -20.96 29.34
C GLN A 498 -5.26 -20.35 28.04
N PRO A 499 -5.33 -21.06 26.89
CA PRO A 499 -4.89 -20.49 25.62
C PRO A 499 -5.95 -19.61 24.93
N TYR A 500 -5.51 -18.81 23.97
CA TYR A 500 -6.38 -18.21 22.95
C TYR A 500 -6.98 -19.28 22.03
N GLY A 501 -8.21 -19.06 21.52
CA GLY A 501 -8.84 -19.95 20.54
C GLY A 501 -9.65 -21.12 21.10
N GLY A 502 -9.97 -21.13 22.41
CA GLY A 502 -10.95 -22.07 22.98
C GLY A 502 -10.44 -23.49 23.26
N GLY A 503 -9.12 -23.73 23.21
CA GLY A 503 -8.50 -25.01 23.56
C GLY A 503 -8.63 -25.37 25.04
N LYS A 504 -8.46 -26.66 25.36
CA LYS A 504 -8.41 -27.15 26.75
C LYS A 504 -7.26 -26.47 27.50
N PRO A 505 -7.48 -26.02 28.75
CA PRO A 505 -6.39 -25.48 29.57
C PRO A 505 -5.34 -26.57 29.84
N ALA A 506 -4.07 -26.20 29.77
CA ALA A 506 -3.01 -27.04 30.30
C ALA A 506 -2.99 -26.91 31.82
N VAL A 507 -2.94 -28.01 32.56
CA VAL A 507 -2.96 -28.00 34.04
C VAL A 507 -1.64 -28.56 34.57
N ILE A 508 -0.98 -27.78 35.41
CA ILE A 508 0.24 -28.17 36.13
C ILE A 508 -0.10 -28.23 37.61
N THR A 509 0.35 -29.27 38.31
CA THR A 509 0.18 -29.38 39.77
C THR A 509 1.55 -29.26 40.44
N ILE A 510 1.64 -28.43 41.47
CA ILE A 510 2.84 -28.22 42.28
C ILE A 510 2.46 -28.24 43.77
N PRO A 511 3.14 -29.03 44.60
CA PRO A 511 2.89 -29.03 46.04
C PRO A 511 3.36 -27.71 46.68
N ALA A 512 2.55 -27.18 47.59
CA ALA A 512 2.93 -26.14 48.53
C ALA A 512 3.19 -26.77 49.91
N GLU A 513 4.40 -26.54 50.41
CA GLU A 513 4.88 -27.02 51.70
C GLU A 513 4.77 -25.91 52.75
N GLU A 514 4.76 -26.29 54.03
CA GLU A 514 4.82 -25.33 55.12
C GLU A 514 6.20 -24.65 55.14
N GLU A 515 6.26 -23.40 55.59
CA GLU A 515 7.54 -22.71 55.72
C GLU A 515 8.37 -23.41 56.81
N ASP A 516 9.51 -24.02 56.43
CA ASP A 516 10.46 -24.59 57.39
C ASP A 516 10.91 -23.48 58.35
N MET A 517 10.39 -23.51 59.58
CA MET A 517 10.90 -22.71 60.69
C MET A 517 12.30 -23.20 61.06
N ALA A 518 13.32 -22.66 60.40
CA ALA A 518 14.72 -22.81 60.78
C ALA A 518 15.11 -21.84 61.90
#